data_AF-A0A920U8T4-F1
#
_entry.id   AF-A0A920U8T4-F1
#
_cell.length_a   1.000
_cell.length_b   1.000
_cell.length_c   1.000
_cell.angle_alpha   90.00
_cell.angle_beta   90.00
_cell.angle_gamma   90.00
#
_symmetry.space_group_name_H-M   'P 1'
#
loop_
_entity.id
_entity.type
_entity.pdbx_description
1 polymer ?
#
loop_
_entity_poly.entity_id
_entity_poly.type
_entity_poly.pdbx_seq_one_letter_code
_entity_poly.pdbx_strand_id
1 'polypeptide(L)'
;MLGDPALWNDLMERLVDMAITSLRSQIAAGASAVQLFDSWAGALSPPVYEHCVLPHSRRVFEGVADTCVPRIHFGVGTGEILPLMAKGGCRCGWG
;
A
#
# COMPACT_ATOMS: atom_id res chain seq x y z
N MET A 1 11.21 -13.00 -1.67
CA MET A 1 10.04 -12.93 -2.57
C MET A 1 9.93 -14.19 -3.44
N LEU A 2 10.77 -14.39 -4.47
CA LEU A 2 10.63 -15.56 -5.36
C LEU A 2 11.24 -16.86 -4.80
N GLY A 3 12.34 -16.79 -4.05
CA GLY A 3 13.03 -17.96 -3.50
C GLY A 3 12.32 -18.63 -2.33
N ASP A 4 11.54 -17.86 -1.56
CA ASP A 4 10.66 -18.34 -0.49
C ASP A 4 9.42 -17.43 -0.41
N PRO A 5 8.34 -17.77 -1.16
CA PRO A 5 7.13 -16.96 -1.19
C PRO A 5 6.35 -16.97 0.14
N ALA A 6 6.44 -18.05 0.91
CA ALA A 6 5.73 -18.17 2.18
C ALA A 6 6.36 -17.23 3.22
N LEU A 7 7.68 -17.30 3.40
CA LEU A 7 8.40 -16.39 4.29
C LEU A 7 8.24 -14.93 3.87
N TRP A 8 8.22 -14.65 2.56
CA TRP A 8 7.95 -13.31 2.06
C TRP A 8 6.58 -12.80 2.47
N ASN A 9 5.53 -13.62 2.31
CA ASN A 9 4.18 -13.23 2.71
C ASN A 9 4.08 -13.01 4.22
N ASP A 10 4.63 -13.92 5.04
CA ASP A 10 4.62 -13.77 6.51
C ASP A 10 5.30 -12.47 6.97
N LEU A 11 6.41 -12.10 6.33
CA LEU A 11 7.09 -10.84 6.59
C LEU A 11 6.21 -9.65 6.18
N MET A 12 5.64 -9.68 4.98
CA MET A 12 4.81 -8.60 4.47
C MET A 12 3.55 -8.40 5.31
N GLU A 13 2.89 -9.46 5.77
CA GLU A 13 1.71 -9.34 6.65
C GLU A 13 2.02 -8.56 7.93
N ARG A 14 3.17 -8.84 8.57
CA ARG A 14 3.60 -8.10 9.77
C ARG A 14 3.87 -6.63 9.47
N LEU A 15 4.52 -6.34 8.34
CA LEU A 15 4.78 -4.96 7.91
C LEU A 15 3.48 -4.21 7.58
N VAL A 16 2.51 -4.90 6.96
CA VAL A 16 1.17 -4.36 6.68
C VAL A 16 0.45 -3.99 7.97
N ASP A 17 0.43 -4.89 8.95
CA ASP A 17 -0.24 -4.63 10.24
C ASP A 17 0.41 -3.44 10.97
N MET A 18 1.75 -3.37 10.99
CA MET A 18 2.49 -2.23 11.54
C MET A 18 2.17 -0.92 10.81
N ALA A 19 2.10 -0.94 9.47
CA ALA A 19 1.77 0.23 8.67
C ALA A 19 0.35 0.72 8.96
N ILE A 20 -0.63 -0.19 9.04
CA ILE A 20 -2.01 0.14 9.38
C ILE A 20 -2.06 0.81 10.76
N THR A 21 -1.44 0.22 11.79
CA THR A 21 -1.41 0.80 13.14
C THR A 21 -0.80 2.20 13.14
N SER A 22 0.32 2.39 12.44
CA SER A 22 0.98 3.70 12.33
C SER A 22 0.09 4.73 11.64
N LEU A 23 -0.50 4.40 10.49
CA LEU A 23 -1.40 5.29 9.75
C LEU A 23 -2.63 5.68 10.58
N ARG A 24 -3.25 4.73 11.28
CA ARG A 24 -4.38 5.01 12.17
C ARG A 24 -3.98 5.94 13.31
N SER A 25 -2.79 5.76 13.89
CA SER A 25 -2.28 6.67 14.93
C SER A 25 -2.09 8.09 14.40
N GLN A 26 -1.58 8.26 13.17
CA GLN A 26 -1.42 9.57 12.56
C GLN A 26 -2.77 10.23 12.28
N ILE A 27 -3.75 9.47 11.79
CA ILE A 27 -5.12 9.94 11.58
C ILE A 27 -5.77 10.36 12.90
N ALA A 28 -5.63 9.55 13.96
CA ALA A 28 -6.14 9.88 15.30
C ALA A 28 -5.48 11.14 15.89
N ALA A 29 -4.22 11.42 15.52
CA ALA A 29 -3.51 12.64 15.87
C ALA A 29 -3.91 13.86 15.01
N GLY A 30 -4.84 13.72 14.07
CA GLY A 30 -5.38 14.81 13.25
C GLY A 30 -4.86 14.88 11.81
N ALA A 31 -4.21 13.83 11.29
CA ALA A 31 -3.82 13.81 9.88
C ALA A 31 -5.05 13.80 8.96
N SER A 32 -5.19 14.84 8.15
CA SER A 32 -6.30 15.00 7.18
C SER A 32 -6.09 14.25 5.86
N ALA A 33 -4.93 13.62 5.66
CA ALA A 33 -4.59 12.77 4.53
C ALA A 33 -3.47 11.81 4.94
N VAL A 34 -3.38 10.65 4.29
CA VAL A 34 -2.28 9.70 4.48
C VAL A 34 -1.69 9.26 3.14
N GLN A 35 -0.39 9.00 3.12
CA GLN A 35 0.34 8.55 1.94
C GLN A 35 1.20 7.33 2.26
N LEU A 36 1.00 6.25 1.50
CA LEU A 36 1.89 5.09 1.50
C LEU A 36 3.00 5.33 0.47
N PHE A 37 4.24 5.39 0.94
CA PHE A 37 5.42 5.53 0.11
C PHE A 37 6.01 4.15 -0.20
N ASP A 38 5.91 3.73 -1.46
CA ASP A 38 6.54 2.53 -2.00
C ASP A 38 7.68 2.93 -2.97
N SER A 39 8.80 3.34 -2.37
CA SER A 39 9.95 3.87 -3.11
C SER A 39 10.64 2.82 -3.99
N TRP A 40 10.38 1.53 -3.76
CA TRP A 40 11.04 0.43 -4.46
C TRP A 40 10.16 -0.23 -5.51
N ALA A 41 8.88 0.16 -5.60
CA ALA A 41 7.93 -0.36 -6.58
C ALA A 41 8.49 -0.37 -8.01
N GLY A 42 9.15 0.72 -8.43
CA GLY A 42 9.72 0.85 -9.78
C GLY A 42 10.93 -0.04 -10.07
N ALA A 43 11.48 -0.73 -9.07
CA ALA A 43 12.54 -1.72 -9.27
C ALA A 43 11.98 -3.11 -9.66
N LEU A 44 10.66 -3.29 -9.60
CA LEU A 44 10.01 -4.57 -9.89
C LEU A 44 9.39 -4.55 -11.29
N SER A 45 9.48 -5.68 -11.99
CA SER A 45 8.68 -5.88 -13.20
C SER A 45 7.18 -5.92 -12.84
N PRO A 46 6.28 -5.54 -13.76
CA PRO A 46 4.85 -5.56 -13.51
C PRO A 46 4.29 -6.86 -12.91
N PRO A 47 4.63 -8.07 -13.41
CA PRO A 47 4.09 -9.30 -12.82
C PRO A 47 4.62 -9.58 -11.41
N VAL A 48 5.88 -9.20 -11.13
CA VAL A 48 6.46 -9.36 -9.78
C VAL A 48 5.80 -8.38 -8.81
N TYR A 49 5.57 -7.14 -9.22
CA TYR A 49 4.84 -6.16 -8.42
C TYR A 49 3.41 -6.62 -8.12
N GLU A 50 2.69 -7.07 -9.15
CA GLU A 50 1.28 -7.49 -9.05
C GLU A 50 1.09 -8.67 -8.10
N HIS A 51 1.98 -9.67 -8.15
CA HIS A 51 1.85 -10.85 -7.29
C HIS A 51 2.46 -10.62 -5.91
N CYS A 52 3.61 -9.93 -5.91
CA CYS A 52 4.53 -9.74 -4.80
C CYS A 52 4.13 -8.71 -3.75
N VAL A 53 3.58 -7.58 -4.21
CA VAL A 53 3.47 -6.32 -3.44
C VAL A 53 2.05 -5.79 -3.44
N LEU A 54 1.39 -5.75 -4.60
CA LEU A 54 0.06 -5.14 -4.75
C LEU A 54 -0.99 -5.67 -3.75
N PRO A 55 -1.08 -6.97 -3.41
CA PRO A 55 -2.04 -7.47 -2.43
C PRO A 55 -1.82 -6.86 -1.03
N HIS A 56 -0.55 -6.66 -0.66
CA HIS A 56 -0.15 -6.10 0.63
C HIS A 56 -0.44 -4.59 0.69
N SER A 57 -0.11 -3.84 -0.37
CA SER A 57 -0.46 -2.42 -0.46
C SER A 57 -1.97 -2.18 -0.41
N ARG A 58 -2.77 -3.05 -1.07
CA ARG A 58 -4.23 -3.02 -0.97
C ARG A 58 -4.71 -3.21 0.47
N ARG A 59 -4.19 -4.23 1.16
CA ARG A 59 -4.56 -4.51 2.56
C ARG A 59 -4.26 -3.31 3.47
N VAL A 60 -3.15 -2.59 3.26
CA VAL A 60 -2.87 -1.35 4.00
C VAL A 60 -3.97 -0.32 3.79
N PHE A 61 -4.37 -0.05 2.54
CA PHE A 61 -5.41 0.93 2.25
C PHE A 61 -6.79 0.51 2.75
N GLU A 62 -7.12 -0.77 2.67
CA GLU A 62 -8.36 -1.35 3.22
C GLU A 62 -8.42 -1.21 4.74
N GLY A 63 -7.32 -1.45 5.45
CA GLY A 63 -7.23 -1.34 6.92
C GLY A 63 -7.42 0.07 7.49
N VAL A 64 -7.42 1.09 6.63
CA VAL A 64 -7.71 2.49 7.00
C VAL A 64 -8.88 3.08 6.21
N ALA A 65 -9.62 2.27 5.45
CA ALA A 65 -10.71 2.75 4.59
C ALA A 65 -11.88 3.34 5.39
N ASP A 66 -12.12 2.84 6.60
CA ASP A 66 -13.16 3.28 7.54
C ASP A 66 -12.94 4.72 8.06
N THR A 67 -11.72 5.23 7.95
CA THR A 67 -11.37 6.55 8.47
C THR A 67 -11.86 7.71 7.59
N CYS A 68 -12.30 7.42 6.36
CA CYS A 68 -12.69 8.41 5.34
C CYS A 68 -11.62 9.47 5.04
N VAL A 69 -10.37 9.26 5.47
CA VAL A 69 -9.26 10.15 5.15
C VAL A 69 -8.76 9.87 3.73
N PRO A 70 -8.46 10.89 2.91
CA PRO A 70 -7.79 10.74 1.62
C PRO A 70 -6.50 9.90 1.72
N ARG A 71 -6.35 8.94 0.81
CA ARG A 71 -5.26 7.97 0.77
C ARG A 71 -4.52 8.10 -0.55
N ILE A 72 -3.20 8.23 -0.50
CA ILE A 72 -2.33 8.38 -1.67
C ILE A 72 -1.34 7.21 -1.69
N HIS A 73 -1.14 6.61 -2.87
CA HIS A 73 -0.11 5.61 -3.12
C HIS A 73 0.96 6.24 -3.99
N PHE A 74 2.13 6.46 -3.42
CA PHE A 74 3.25 7.09 -4.12
C PHE A 74 4.38 6.10 -4.30
N GLY A 75 4.96 6.04 -5.50
CA GLY A 75 6.15 5.25 -5.75
C GLY A 75 7.05 5.91 -6.78
N VAL A 76 8.32 5.54 -6.78
CA VAL A 76 9.36 6.10 -7.66
C VAL A 76 9.61 5.15 -8.83
N GLY A 77 9.76 5.69 -10.04
CA GLY A 77 10.04 4.89 -11.24
C GLY A 77 8.88 3.98 -11.68
N THR A 78 7.64 4.34 -11.36
CA THR A 78 6.48 3.45 -11.45
C THR A 78 5.73 3.47 -12.78
N GLY A 79 6.29 4.09 -13.84
CA GLY A 79 5.59 4.34 -15.10
C GLY A 79 4.82 3.13 -15.65
N GLU A 80 5.43 1.94 -15.65
CA GLU A 80 4.82 0.70 -16.15
C GLU A 80 3.81 0.04 -15.19
N ILE A 81 3.83 0.41 -13.90
CA ILE A 81 2.99 -0.17 -12.85
C ILE A 81 1.99 0.83 -12.26
N LEU A 82 1.96 2.08 -12.74
CA LEU A 82 0.99 3.11 -12.36
C LEU A 82 -0.47 2.60 -12.41
N PRO A 83 -0.92 1.87 -13.46
CA PRO A 83 -2.26 1.30 -13.50
C PRO A 83 -2.52 0.27 -12.39
N LEU A 84 -1.49 -0.49 -11.98
CA LEU A 84 -1.60 -1.46 -10.89
C LEU A 84 -1.70 -0.76 -9.54
N MET A 85 -0.88 0.28 -9.31
CA MET A 85 -0.91 1.10 -8.09
C MET A 85 -2.27 1.77 -7.89
N ALA A 86 -2.92 2.22 -8.97
CA ALA A 86 -4.27 2.80 -8.92
C ALA A 86 -5.34 1.80 -8.44
N LYS A 87 -5.17 0.50 -8.73
CA LYS A 87 -6.05 -0.55 -8.19
C LYS A 87 -5.82 -0.82 -6.70
N GLY A 88 -4.86 -0.14 -6.06
CA GLY A 88 -4.53 -0.24 -4.64
C GLY A 88 -5.61 0.30 -3.68
N GLY A 89 -6.57 1.08 -4.17
CA GLY A 89 -7.70 1.56 -3.35
C GLY A 89 -7.58 3.01 -2.86
N CYS A 90 -6.92 3.89 -3.63
CA CYS A 90 -6.90 5.34 -3.35
C CYS A 90 -8.22 6.02 -3.71
N ARG A 91 -9.22 6.04 -2.81
CA ARG A 91 -10.38 6.95 -2.92
C ARG A 91 -10.86 7.42 -1.55
N CYS A 92 -11.08 8.72 -1.39
CA CYS A 92 -12.03 9.24 -0.41
C CYS A 92 -13.25 9.68 -1.23
N GLY A 93 -14.42 9.08 -0.97
CA GLY A 93 -15.65 9.50 -1.60
C GLY A 93 -16.19 10.73 -0.88
N TRP A 94 -16.06 11.90 -1.48
CA TRP A 94 -17.07 12.93 -1.28
C TRP A 94 -18.20 12.62 -2.27
N GLY A 95 -19.38 12.29 -1.73
CA GLY A 95 -20.62 12.39 -2.50
C GLY A 95 -20.95 13.85 -2.77
#